data_AF-A0A3N4JI38-F1
#
_entry.id   AF-A0A3N4JI38-F1
#
_cell.length_a   1.000
_cell.length_b   1.000
_cell.length_c   1.000
_cell.angle_alpha   90.00
_cell.angle_beta   90.00
_cell.angle_gamma   90.00
#
_symmetry.space_group_name_H-M   'P 1'
#
loop_
_entity.id
_entity.type
_entity.pdbx_description
1 polymer ?
#
loop_
_entity_poly.entity_id
_entity_poly.type
_entity_poly.pdbx_seq_one_letter_code
_entity_poly.pdbx_strand_id
1 'polypeptide(L)'
;MQSLTVLSSLSMPELSKVGSISWTTLPALTQLTFTKKVTEASSVLITDTNLSSLDGINLVTAKTFNINNNRYLNIVDVALGNVSEALSVEFNGKSLNCSFPNLMWATNITIREAGSASFPKLSSVNNSIAFIQNNFDSISFPELEKVGQSFAFNGNTKLTNVTANNLVSVGGTFQFANNTAFQNINGFHSLKTVGGSIDWSGTFTK
;
A
#
# COMPACT_ATOMS: atom_id res chain seq x y z
N MET A 1 20.12 8.76 5.50
CA MET A 1 20.67 8.29 6.79
C MET A 1 20.78 6.79 6.73
N GLN A 2 21.96 6.25 7.03
CA GLN A 2 22.24 4.85 6.85
C GLN A 2 23.10 4.31 7.99
N SER A 3 22.78 3.11 8.48
CA SER A 3 23.58 2.34 9.46
C SER A 3 23.85 3.06 10.79
N LEU A 4 22.93 3.92 11.24
CA LEU A 4 23.04 4.60 12.54
C LEU A 4 22.42 3.72 13.63
N THR A 5 23.16 2.72 14.09
CA THR A 5 22.65 1.63 14.95
C THR A 5 22.25 2.06 16.36
N VAL A 6 22.66 3.25 16.80
CA VAL A 6 22.34 3.82 18.12
C VAL A 6 21.41 5.03 18.07
N LEU A 7 21.05 5.51 16.87
CA LEU A 7 20.14 6.66 16.73
C LEU A 7 18.74 6.25 17.18
N SER A 8 18.34 6.68 18.38
CA SER A 8 17.08 6.27 19.00
C SER A 8 15.89 7.16 18.65
N SER A 9 16.15 8.43 18.34
CA SER A 9 15.12 9.43 18.03
C SER A 9 15.59 10.40 16.96
N LEU A 10 14.64 10.92 16.18
CA LEU A 10 14.88 11.98 15.20
C LEU A 10 13.90 13.13 15.43
N SER A 11 14.44 14.31 15.78
CA SER A 11 13.63 15.48 16.12
C SER A 11 13.94 16.65 15.18
N MET A 12 12.92 17.04 14.40
CA MET A 12 12.97 18.15 13.46
C MET A 12 11.57 18.81 13.42
N PRO A 13 11.14 19.47 14.50
CA PRO A 13 9.74 19.86 14.70
C PRO A 13 9.21 20.83 13.63
N GLU A 14 10.10 21.64 13.03
CA GLU A 14 9.77 22.62 11.99
C GLU A 14 9.93 22.11 10.55
N LEU A 15 10.36 20.86 10.36
CA LEU A 15 10.56 20.30 9.03
C LEU A 15 9.21 19.98 8.37
N SER A 16 8.87 20.74 7.33
CA SER A 16 7.66 20.50 6.53
C SER A 16 7.94 19.98 5.12
N LYS A 17 9.17 20.17 4.62
CA LYS A 17 9.56 19.83 3.25
C LYS A 17 10.99 19.29 3.21
N VAL A 18 11.21 18.26 2.40
CA VAL A 18 12.53 17.66 2.20
C VAL A 18 12.60 17.15 0.76
N GLY A 19 13.80 17.02 0.18
CA GLY A 19 13.94 16.42 -1.15
C GLY A 19 13.57 14.93 -1.15
N SER A 20 14.19 14.15 -0.27
CA SER A 20 13.88 12.74 -0.06
C SER A 20 14.09 12.31 1.40
N ILE A 21 13.29 11.33 1.82
CA ILE A 21 13.51 10.58 3.06
C ILE A 21 14.15 9.26 2.64
N SER A 22 15.38 9.00 3.08
CA SER A 22 16.08 7.75 2.82
C SER A 22 16.73 7.27 4.11
N TRP A 23 16.05 6.34 4.78
CA TRP A 23 16.41 5.77 6.07
C TRP A 23 16.61 4.27 5.90
N THR A 24 17.82 3.82 6.15
CA THR A 24 18.22 2.42 5.96
C THR A 24 19.02 1.96 7.16
N THR A 25 18.61 0.86 7.79
CA THR A 25 19.35 0.27 8.92
C THR A 25 19.48 1.27 10.07
N LEU A 26 18.34 1.63 10.67
CA LEU A 26 18.25 2.47 11.88
C LEU A 26 17.57 1.67 13.01
N PRO A 27 18.17 0.55 13.47
CA PRO A 27 17.49 -0.40 14.35
C PRO A 27 17.18 0.13 15.75
N ALA A 28 17.79 1.24 16.19
CA ALA A 28 17.43 1.89 17.45
C ALA A 28 16.31 2.93 17.29
N LEU A 29 16.00 3.36 16.07
CA LEU A 29 15.08 4.49 15.83
C LEU A 29 13.65 4.06 16.13
N THR A 30 13.08 4.64 17.19
CA THR A 30 11.73 4.31 17.70
C THR A 30 10.80 5.49 17.71
N GLN A 31 11.32 6.72 17.62
CA GLN A 31 10.55 7.95 17.77
C GLN A 31 10.92 9.01 16.72
N LEU A 32 9.89 9.63 16.15
CA LEU A 32 9.98 10.84 15.34
C LEU A 32 9.39 12.03 16.11
N THR A 33 9.91 13.23 15.86
CA THR A 33 9.33 14.48 16.37
C THR A 33 9.31 15.51 15.24
N PHE A 34 8.36 15.31 14.32
CA PHE A 34 8.10 16.19 13.17
C PHE A 34 6.73 16.87 13.36
N THR A 35 6.62 17.73 14.38
CA THR A 35 5.35 18.33 14.82
C THR A 35 4.62 19.08 13.71
N LYS A 36 5.34 19.79 12.83
CA LYS A 36 4.77 20.50 11.68
C LYS A 36 4.29 19.58 10.55
N LYS A 37 4.64 18.29 10.64
CA LYS A 37 4.45 17.24 9.64
C LYS A 37 5.22 17.52 8.34
N VAL A 38 5.96 16.53 7.87
CA VAL A 38 6.54 16.55 6.54
C VAL A 38 5.42 16.29 5.53
N THR A 39 5.10 17.28 4.70
CA THR A 39 4.04 17.20 3.69
C THR A 39 4.58 17.07 2.27
N GLU A 40 5.88 17.29 2.07
CA GLU A 40 6.54 17.24 0.76
C GLU A 40 7.85 16.46 0.83
N ALA A 41 7.91 15.38 0.05
CA ALA A 41 9.13 14.64 -0.27
C ALA A 41 8.94 13.94 -1.62
N SER A 42 9.93 14.02 -2.51
CA SER A 42 9.84 13.37 -3.82
C SER A 42 9.92 11.84 -3.69
N SER A 43 10.66 11.33 -2.71
CA SER A 43 10.88 9.90 -2.52
C SER A 43 11.00 9.58 -1.04
N VAL A 44 10.37 8.48 -0.63
CA VAL A 44 10.48 7.92 0.72
C VAL A 44 10.96 6.48 0.63
N LEU A 45 12.06 6.20 1.32
CA LEU A 45 12.53 4.86 1.65
C LEU A 45 12.74 4.81 3.17
N ILE A 46 11.99 3.95 3.85
CA ILE A 46 12.18 3.67 5.28
C ILE A 46 12.28 2.16 5.44
N THR A 47 13.49 1.69 5.75
CA THR A 47 13.79 0.27 5.94
C THR A 47 14.65 0.00 7.16
N ASP A 48 14.35 -1.13 7.80
CA ASP A 48 15.08 -1.67 8.95
C ASP A 48 15.13 -0.67 10.13
N THR A 49 13.96 -0.17 10.52
CA THR A 49 13.78 0.69 11.70
C THR A 49 12.90 0.03 12.76
N ASN A 50 12.95 0.55 14.00
CA ASN A 50 12.06 0.13 15.10
C ASN A 50 10.89 1.10 15.32
N LEU A 51 10.56 1.92 14.31
CA LEU A 51 9.40 2.81 14.36
C LEU A 51 8.10 2.01 14.48
N SER A 52 7.17 2.48 15.32
CA SER A 52 5.84 1.88 15.47
C SER A 52 4.78 2.54 14.57
N SER A 53 5.03 3.79 14.16
CA SER A 53 4.24 4.55 13.18
C SER A 53 5.14 5.51 12.40
N LEU A 54 4.58 6.12 11.36
CA LEU A 54 5.20 7.23 10.62
C LEU A 54 4.62 8.60 11.01
N ASP A 55 4.13 8.74 12.25
CA ASP A 55 3.56 10.02 12.70
C ASP A 55 4.57 11.18 12.49
N GLY A 56 4.05 12.29 11.98
CA GLY A 56 4.87 13.40 11.51
C GLY A 56 5.30 13.31 10.03
N ILE A 57 4.98 12.24 9.30
CA ILE A 57 5.10 12.17 7.83
C ILE A 57 3.69 12.07 7.25
N ASN A 58 3.24 13.08 6.51
CA ASN A 58 1.90 13.12 5.93
C ASN A 58 1.94 13.77 4.54
N LEU A 59 2.57 13.07 3.60
CA LEU A 59 2.86 13.59 2.26
C LEU A 59 1.60 13.78 1.42
N VAL A 60 1.62 14.79 0.55
CA VAL A 60 0.55 15.05 -0.43
C VAL A 60 0.80 14.33 -1.75
N THR A 61 2.05 14.26 -2.21
CA THR A 61 2.44 13.53 -3.43
C THR A 61 3.81 12.90 -3.21
N ALA A 62 4.12 11.86 -3.99
CA ALA A 62 5.44 11.25 -4.04
C ALA A 62 5.70 10.64 -5.43
N LYS A 63 6.96 10.52 -5.84
CA LYS A 63 7.33 9.62 -6.94
C LYS A 63 7.33 8.19 -6.45
N THR A 64 8.08 7.96 -5.36
CA THR A 64 8.22 6.67 -4.72
C THR A 64 7.90 6.78 -3.23
N PHE A 65 7.11 5.83 -2.72
CA PHE A 65 6.85 5.68 -1.30
C PHE A 65 7.05 4.21 -0.95
N ASN A 66 8.20 3.89 -0.36
CA ASN A 66 8.62 2.54 -0.05
C ASN A 66 8.91 2.38 1.44
N ILE A 67 8.05 1.62 2.11
CA ILE A 67 8.15 1.33 3.54
C ILE A 67 8.29 -0.18 3.68
N ASN A 68 9.48 -0.65 4.02
CA ASN A 68 9.74 -2.08 4.07
C ASN A 68 10.60 -2.53 5.24
N ASN A 69 10.48 -3.79 5.65
CA ASN A 69 11.33 -4.41 6.69
C ASN A 69 11.31 -3.69 8.07
N ASN A 70 10.21 -3.01 8.42
CA ASN A 70 10.05 -2.39 9.75
C ASN A 70 9.15 -3.27 10.63
N ARG A 71 9.72 -4.28 11.31
CA ARG A 71 8.93 -5.34 11.99
C ARG A 71 7.97 -4.83 13.08
N TYR A 72 8.23 -3.65 13.63
CA TYR A 72 7.43 -3.04 14.70
C TYR A 72 6.45 -1.97 14.19
N LEU A 73 6.51 -1.64 12.90
CA LEU A 73 5.65 -0.64 12.30
C LEU A 73 4.24 -1.21 12.12
N ASN A 74 3.27 -0.66 12.85
CA ASN A 74 1.89 -1.13 12.86
C ASN A 74 0.91 -0.15 12.20
N ILE A 75 1.35 1.07 11.88
CA ILE A 75 0.52 2.09 11.22
C ILE A 75 1.33 2.79 10.12
N VAL A 76 0.77 2.79 8.92
CA VAL A 76 1.12 3.69 7.81
C VAL A 76 -0.16 4.41 7.42
N ASP A 77 -0.30 5.65 7.87
CA ASP A 77 -1.46 6.51 7.55
C ASP A 77 -0.95 7.81 6.95
N VAL A 78 -1.09 7.96 5.64
CA VAL A 78 -0.55 9.10 4.89
C VAL A 78 -1.56 9.62 3.88
N ALA A 79 -1.74 10.93 3.85
CA ALA A 79 -2.68 11.64 3.00
C ALA A 79 -2.20 11.79 1.53
N LEU A 80 -1.42 10.83 1.02
CA LEU A 80 -0.94 10.82 -0.35
C LEU A 80 -2.12 10.93 -1.31
N GLY A 81 -2.09 11.91 -2.19
CA GLY A 81 -3.04 12.13 -3.28
C GLY A 81 -2.66 11.37 -4.55
N ASN A 82 -1.36 11.28 -4.85
CA ASN A 82 -0.87 10.51 -5.99
C ASN A 82 0.57 10.00 -5.82
N VAL A 83 0.88 8.89 -6.50
CA VAL A 83 2.21 8.28 -6.53
C VAL A 83 2.64 7.98 -7.97
N SER A 84 3.61 8.73 -8.49
CA SER A 84 3.93 8.70 -9.93
C SER A 84 4.76 7.50 -10.41
N GLU A 85 5.43 6.79 -9.52
CA GLU A 85 6.25 5.62 -9.87
C GLU A 85 5.82 4.36 -9.11
N ALA A 86 5.95 4.35 -7.78
CA ALA A 86 5.62 3.15 -6.99
C ALA A 86 5.27 3.46 -5.53
N LEU A 87 4.15 2.86 -5.08
CA LEU A 87 3.77 2.74 -3.68
C LEU A 87 4.02 1.30 -3.24
N SER A 88 4.95 1.07 -2.31
CA SER A 88 5.31 -0.25 -1.79
C SER A 88 5.29 -0.23 -0.26
N VAL A 89 4.52 -1.14 0.33
CA VAL A 89 4.48 -1.36 1.77
C VAL A 89 4.58 -2.87 2.03
N GLU A 90 5.74 -3.32 2.46
CA GLU A 90 6.09 -4.75 2.44
C GLU A 90 6.88 -5.16 3.70
N PHE A 91 6.65 -6.35 4.26
CA PHE A 91 7.46 -6.92 5.36
C PHE A 91 7.57 -6.03 6.62
N ASN A 92 6.48 -5.35 6.98
CA ASN A 92 6.43 -4.54 8.20
C ASN A 92 5.77 -5.34 9.35
N GLY A 93 5.16 -4.68 10.33
CA GLY A 93 4.39 -5.37 11.37
C GLY A 93 3.27 -6.23 10.78
N LYS A 94 3.06 -7.44 11.31
CA LYS A 94 2.08 -8.40 10.78
C LYS A 94 0.63 -7.93 10.81
N SER A 95 0.35 -6.96 11.68
CA SER A 95 -0.96 -6.31 11.83
C SER A 95 -0.95 -4.87 11.30
N LEU A 96 -0.01 -4.55 10.40
CA LEU A 96 0.13 -3.21 9.84
C LEU A 96 -1.20 -2.74 9.24
N ASN A 97 -1.67 -1.59 9.72
CA ASN A 97 -2.77 -0.87 9.13
C ASN A 97 -2.24 0.14 8.12
N CYS A 98 -2.55 -0.07 6.84
CA CYS A 98 -2.24 0.84 5.75
C CYS A 98 -3.46 1.68 5.39
N SER A 99 -3.35 3.00 5.48
CA SER A 99 -4.41 3.94 5.15
C SER A 99 -3.89 5.00 4.18
N PHE A 100 -4.53 5.06 3.01
CA PHE A 100 -4.26 6.03 1.95
C PHE A 100 -5.56 6.77 1.58
N PRO A 101 -6.13 7.57 2.51
CA PRO A 101 -7.50 8.08 2.42
C PRO A 101 -7.73 9.06 1.27
N ASN A 102 -6.65 9.63 0.73
CA ASN A 102 -6.70 10.62 -0.35
C ASN A 102 -6.12 10.12 -1.67
N LEU A 103 -5.63 8.88 -1.74
CA LEU A 103 -4.90 8.41 -2.92
C LEU A 103 -5.87 8.26 -4.09
N MET A 104 -5.76 9.16 -5.07
CA MET A 104 -6.60 9.19 -6.27
C MET A 104 -6.05 8.26 -7.35
N TRP A 105 -4.73 8.29 -7.54
CA TRP A 105 -4.08 7.43 -8.52
C TRP A 105 -2.65 7.08 -8.12
N ALA A 106 -2.18 5.94 -8.60
CA ALA A 106 -0.78 5.55 -8.51
C ALA A 106 -0.34 4.80 -9.76
N THR A 107 0.95 4.82 -10.08
CA THR A 107 1.48 4.00 -11.17
C THR A 107 1.53 2.53 -10.78
N ASN A 108 2.19 2.20 -9.67
CA ASN A 108 2.19 0.86 -9.11
C ASN A 108 1.82 0.89 -7.63
N ILE A 109 1.09 -0.13 -7.16
CA ILE A 109 0.81 -0.36 -5.74
C ILE A 109 1.15 -1.80 -5.40
N THR A 110 2.01 -2.01 -4.40
CA THR A 110 2.29 -3.32 -3.83
C THR A 110 2.09 -3.26 -2.32
N ILE A 111 1.17 -4.07 -1.81
CA ILE A 111 0.94 -4.24 -0.37
C ILE A 111 1.18 -5.70 -0.02
N ARG A 112 2.16 -5.95 0.86
CA ARG A 112 2.53 -7.30 1.28
C ARG A 112 2.55 -7.45 2.80
N GLU A 113 1.97 -8.55 3.27
CA GLU A 113 1.97 -8.94 4.70
C GLU A 113 1.34 -7.89 5.64
N ALA A 114 0.40 -7.08 5.14
CA ALA A 114 -0.33 -6.10 5.93
C ALA A 114 -1.55 -6.73 6.65
N GLY A 115 -1.93 -6.14 7.78
CA GLY A 115 -3.14 -6.47 8.53
C GLY A 115 -4.42 -5.85 7.96
N SER A 116 -4.31 -4.67 7.34
CA SER A 116 -5.39 -4.00 6.62
C SER A 116 -4.83 -3.02 5.58
N ALA A 117 -5.63 -2.71 4.55
CA ALA A 117 -5.32 -1.66 3.59
C ALA A 117 -6.59 -0.91 3.15
N SER A 118 -6.51 0.42 3.02
CA SER A 118 -7.65 1.28 2.68
C SER A 118 -7.31 2.28 1.57
N PHE A 119 -8.13 2.29 0.52
CA PHE A 119 -7.98 3.12 -0.68
C PHE A 119 -9.34 3.72 -1.12
N PRO A 120 -9.99 4.54 -0.28
CA PRO A 120 -11.38 4.95 -0.53
C PRO A 120 -11.54 5.87 -1.75
N LYS A 121 -10.50 6.58 -2.18
CA LYS A 121 -10.55 7.51 -3.32
C LYS A 121 -9.77 7.05 -4.55
N LEU A 122 -9.25 5.83 -4.53
CA LEU A 122 -8.40 5.35 -5.61
C LEU A 122 -9.27 5.10 -6.84
N SER A 123 -9.13 5.96 -7.85
CA SER A 123 -9.91 5.90 -9.08
C SER A 123 -9.18 5.18 -10.22
N SER A 124 -7.85 5.20 -10.21
CA SER A 124 -7.06 4.52 -11.25
C SER A 124 -5.68 4.06 -10.78
N VAL A 125 -5.25 2.90 -11.29
CA VAL A 125 -3.85 2.44 -11.21
C VAL A 125 -3.28 2.38 -12.62
N ASN A 126 -2.25 3.18 -12.92
CA ASN A 126 -1.77 3.34 -14.31
C ASN A 126 -1.05 2.10 -14.84
N ASN A 127 -0.42 1.31 -13.96
CA ASN A 127 0.20 0.04 -14.29
C ASN A 127 -0.44 -1.08 -13.48
N SER A 128 0.18 -1.53 -12.38
CA SER A 128 -0.29 -2.73 -11.65
C SER A 128 -0.53 -2.47 -10.17
N ILE A 129 -1.52 -3.18 -9.62
CA ILE A 129 -1.81 -3.23 -8.18
C ILE A 129 -1.79 -4.69 -7.72
N ALA A 130 -1.02 -4.96 -6.67
CA ALA A 130 -0.78 -6.29 -6.14
C ALA A 130 -0.93 -6.33 -4.61
N PHE A 131 -1.70 -7.31 -4.14
CA PHE A 131 -1.87 -7.64 -2.73
C PHE A 131 -1.35 -9.05 -2.48
N ILE A 132 -0.28 -9.17 -1.71
CA ILE A 132 0.48 -10.41 -1.55
C ILE A 132 0.52 -10.82 -0.08
N GLN A 133 0.07 -12.04 0.24
CA GLN A 133 0.20 -12.62 1.58
C GLN A 133 -0.33 -11.72 2.72
N ASN A 134 -1.37 -10.92 2.47
CA ASN A 134 -1.96 -10.08 3.50
C ASN A 134 -2.89 -10.87 4.42
N ASN A 135 -3.11 -10.32 5.61
CA ASN A 135 -3.86 -10.92 6.70
C ASN A 135 -5.27 -10.34 6.89
N PHE A 136 -5.74 -9.46 5.99
CA PHE A 136 -7.10 -8.92 6.03
C PHE A 136 -8.12 -9.85 5.37
N ASP A 137 -9.35 -9.81 5.88
CA ASP A 137 -10.45 -10.64 5.39
C ASP A 137 -11.19 -9.97 4.22
N SER A 138 -11.08 -8.65 4.07
CA SER A 138 -11.73 -7.91 2.98
C SER A 138 -10.99 -6.65 2.57
N ILE A 139 -11.20 -6.21 1.34
CA ILE A 139 -10.74 -4.90 0.84
C ILE A 139 -11.76 -4.33 -0.16
N SER A 140 -11.88 -3.00 -0.18
CA SER A 140 -12.82 -2.27 -1.04
C SER A 140 -12.13 -1.14 -1.79
N PHE A 141 -12.52 -0.97 -3.05
CA PHE A 141 -12.13 0.11 -3.95
C PHE A 141 -13.39 0.77 -4.52
N PRO A 142 -14.04 1.66 -3.76
CA PRO A 142 -15.35 2.17 -4.14
C PRO A 142 -15.28 3.10 -5.35
N GLU A 143 -14.14 3.73 -5.65
CA GLU A 143 -13.97 4.66 -6.79
C GLU A 143 -13.14 4.08 -7.93
N LEU A 144 -12.54 2.88 -7.79
CA LEU A 144 -11.59 2.37 -8.77
C LEU A 144 -12.29 1.98 -10.07
N GLU A 145 -11.93 2.66 -11.17
CA GLU A 145 -12.50 2.44 -12.50
C GLU A 145 -11.56 1.68 -13.43
N LYS A 146 -10.23 1.85 -13.28
CA LYS A 146 -9.26 1.33 -14.24
C LYS A 146 -7.97 0.87 -13.60
N VAL A 147 -7.48 -0.28 -14.07
CA VAL A 147 -6.13 -0.78 -13.82
C VAL A 147 -5.44 -1.01 -15.15
N GLY A 148 -4.27 -0.39 -15.34
CA GLY A 148 -3.60 -0.35 -16.63
C GLY A 148 -3.06 -1.71 -17.10
N GLN A 149 -2.59 -2.54 -16.17
CA GLN A 149 -2.04 -3.88 -16.43
C GLN A 149 -2.65 -4.89 -15.47
N SER A 150 -2.01 -5.18 -14.33
CA SER A 150 -2.45 -6.29 -13.47
C SER A 150 -3.20 -5.83 -12.22
N PHE A 151 -4.34 -6.47 -11.94
CA PHE A 151 -5.05 -6.38 -10.66
C PHE A 151 -4.95 -7.75 -9.99
N ALA A 152 -4.07 -7.87 -9.00
CA ALA A 152 -3.60 -9.16 -8.51
C ALA A 152 -3.75 -9.32 -6.99
N PHE A 153 -4.32 -10.45 -6.60
CA PHE A 153 -4.37 -10.94 -5.23
C PHE A 153 -3.71 -12.31 -5.17
N ASN A 154 -2.60 -12.43 -4.44
CA ASN A 154 -1.85 -13.68 -4.33
C ASN A 154 -1.58 -14.06 -2.87
N GLY A 155 -2.03 -15.25 -2.46
CA GLY A 155 -1.67 -15.83 -1.17
C GLY A 155 -2.32 -15.15 0.03
N ASN A 156 -3.37 -14.35 -0.16
CA ASN A 156 -4.13 -13.72 0.93
C ASN A 156 -5.11 -14.76 1.50
N THR A 157 -4.60 -15.71 2.28
CA THR A 157 -5.34 -16.93 2.70
C THR A 157 -6.61 -16.66 3.52
N LYS A 158 -6.70 -15.49 4.17
CA LYS A 158 -7.87 -15.04 4.94
C LYS A 158 -8.88 -14.21 4.15
N LEU A 159 -8.51 -13.78 2.95
CA LEU A 159 -9.34 -12.91 2.13
C LEU A 159 -10.62 -13.64 1.74
N THR A 160 -11.78 -13.08 2.10
CA THR A 160 -13.11 -13.61 1.78
C THR A 160 -13.85 -12.73 0.78
N ASN A 161 -13.54 -11.42 0.74
CA ASN A 161 -14.24 -10.47 -0.10
C ASN A 161 -13.31 -9.41 -0.71
N VAL A 162 -13.48 -9.13 -2.00
CA VAL A 162 -12.90 -7.97 -2.67
C VAL A 162 -14.03 -7.25 -3.38
N THR A 163 -14.16 -5.96 -3.17
CA THR A 163 -15.19 -5.15 -3.84
C THR A 163 -14.55 -4.01 -4.61
N ALA A 164 -14.78 -3.98 -5.92
CA ALA A 164 -14.41 -2.91 -6.83
C ALA A 164 -15.53 -2.74 -7.86
N ASN A 165 -16.73 -2.39 -7.38
CA ASN A 165 -17.94 -2.40 -8.19
C ASN A 165 -17.90 -1.43 -9.37
N ASN A 166 -17.06 -0.38 -9.30
CA ASN A 166 -16.87 0.60 -10.36
C ASN A 166 -15.74 0.23 -11.33
N LEU A 167 -15.01 -0.87 -11.11
CA LEU A 167 -13.89 -1.28 -11.95
C LEU A 167 -14.44 -1.67 -13.33
N VAL A 168 -14.09 -0.90 -14.36
CA VAL A 168 -14.55 -1.09 -15.74
C VAL A 168 -13.56 -1.93 -16.54
N SER A 169 -12.26 -1.72 -16.35
CA SER A 169 -11.23 -2.39 -17.15
C SER A 169 -9.96 -2.73 -16.38
N VAL A 170 -9.41 -3.90 -16.69
CA VAL A 170 -8.05 -4.36 -16.33
C VAL A 170 -7.30 -4.59 -17.63
N GLY A 171 -6.24 -3.82 -17.91
CA GLY A 171 -5.58 -3.87 -19.22
C GLY A 171 -4.75 -5.14 -19.47
N GLY A 172 -4.33 -5.83 -18.41
CA GLY A 172 -3.52 -7.04 -18.44
C GLY A 172 -4.19 -8.17 -17.66
N THR A 173 -3.53 -8.66 -16.61
CA THR A 173 -3.97 -9.85 -15.88
C THR A 173 -4.90 -9.52 -14.70
N PHE A 174 -6.04 -10.18 -14.64
CA PHE A 174 -6.95 -10.14 -13.49
C PHE A 174 -6.77 -11.42 -12.67
N GLN A 175 -5.99 -11.33 -11.59
CA GLN A 175 -5.48 -12.49 -10.86
C GLN A 175 -6.03 -12.61 -9.44
N PHE A 176 -6.54 -13.79 -9.12
CA PHE A 176 -6.84 -14.25 -7.78
C PHE A 176 -6.25 -15.65 -7.62
N ALA A 177 -5.04 -15.74 -7.08
CA ALA A 177 -4.31 -16.99 -6.91
C ALA A 177 -4.01 -17.27 -5.43
N ASN A 178 -4.13 -18.53 -5.01
CA ASN A 178 -3.78 -18.97 -3.65
C ASN A 178 -4.52 -18.21 -2.52
N ASN A 179 -5.71 -17.66 -2.78
CA ASN A 179 -6.55 -17.01 -1.77
C ASN A 179 -7.60 -18.03 -1.29
N THR A 180 -7.20 -18.95 -0.40
CA THR A 180 -7.99 -20.15 -0.08
C THR A 180 -9.39 -19.90 0.50
N ALA A 181 -9.60 -18.77 1.19
CA ALA A 181 -10.90 -18.37 1.74
C ALA A 181 -11.74 -17.51 0.77
N PHE A 182 -11.20 -17.14 -0.40
CA PHE A 182 -11.87 -16.25 -1.34
C PHE A 182 -12.82 -17.04 -2.23
N GLN A 183 -14.11 -16.91 -1.97
CA GLN A 183 -15.16 -17.63 -2.70
C GLN A 183 -16.16 -16.71 -3.42
N ASN A 184 -16.32 -15.47 -2.93
CA ASN A 184 -17.29 -14.52 -3.43
C ASN A 184 -16.72 -13.63 -4.55
N ILE A 185 -17.32 -13.71 -5.73
CA ILE A 185 -16.88 -13.00 -6.94
C ILE A 185 -17.81 -11.84 -7.33
N ASN A 186 -18.83 -11.54 -6.52
CA ASN A 186 -19.82 -10.48 -6.76
C ASN A 186 -19.26 -9.07 -6.48
N GLY A 187 -17.95 -8.89 -6.52
CA GLY A 187 -17.28 -7.62 -6.25
C GLY A 187 -17.04 -6.73 -7.46
N PHE A 188 -17.37 -7.18 -8.67
CA PHE A 188 -16.85 -6.60 -9.92
C PHE A 188 -17.93 -6.34 -10.98
N HIS A 189 -19.09 -5.82 -10.55
CA HIS A 189 -20.29 -5.67 -11.40
C HIS A 189 -20.10 -4.83 -12.67
N SER A 190 -19.23 -3.82 -12.64
CA SER A 190 -18.99 -2.95 -13.80
C SER A 190 -17.87 -3.44 -14.73
N LEU A 191 -17.21 -4.56 -14.42
CA LEU A 191 -16.05 -5.02 -15.18
C LEU A 191 -16.49 -5.50 -16.56
N LYS A 192 -16.00 -4.82 -17.60
CA LYS A 192 -16.32 -5.11 -19.01
C LYS A 192 -15.15 -5.71 -19.78
N THR A 193 -13.92 -5.38 -19.40
CA THR A 193 -12.74 -5.73 -20.18
C THR A 193 -11.59 -6.20 -19.31
N VAL A 194 -11.04 -7.37 -19.65
CA VAL A 194 -9.73 -7.83 -19.23
C VAL A 194 -8.90 -8.01 -20.49
N GLY A 195 -7.86 -7.19 -20.66
CA GLY A 195 -7.07 -7.14 -21.90
C GLY A 195 -6.07 -8.29 -22.06
N GLY A 196 -5.69 -8.93 -20.95
CA GLY A 196 -4.80 -10.08 -20.92
C GLY A 196 -5.53 -11.36 -20.52
N SER A 197 -5.18 -11.88 -19.34
CA SER A 197 -5.69 -13.16 -18.84
C SER A 197 -6.49 -13.01 -17.55
N ILE A 198 -7.43 -13.92 -17.33
CA ILE A 198 -8.08 -14.12 -16.04
C ILE A 198 -7.44 -15.34 -15.42
N ASP A 199 -6.76 -15.15 -14.29
CA ASP A 199 -6.07 -16.22 -13.55
C ASP A 199 -6.71 -16.35 -12.16
N TRP A 200 -7.77 -17.13 -12.09
CA TRP A 200 -8.55 -17.34 -10.88
C TRP A 200 -8.41 -18.80 -10.45
N SER A 201 -7.66 -19.04 -9.38
CA SER A 201 -7.43 -20.37 -8.81
C SER A 201 -7.92 -20.39 -7.35
N GLY A 202 -8.91 -21.24 -7.08
CA GLY A 202 -9.59 -21.30 -5.78
C GLY A 202 -10.87 -22.13 -5.80
N THR A 203 -11.58 -22.14 -4.68
CA THR A 203 -12.87 -22.83 -4.52
C THR A 203 -14.01 -21.81 -4.58
N PHE A 204 -14.33 -21.33 -5.79
CA PHE A 204 -15.38 -20.32 -5.98
C PHE A 204 -16.77 -20.94 -5.86
N THR A 205 -17.69 -20.23 -5.20
CA THR A 205 -19.10 -20.61 -5.10
C THR A 205 -19.96 -19.62 -5.87
N LYS A 206 -21.09 -20.08 -6.41
CA LYS A 206 -22.10 -19.21 -7.05
C LYS A 206 -22.76 -18.28 -6.04
#